data_AF-A0A6G4VKA7-F1
#
_entry.id   AF-A0A6G4VKA7-F1
#
_cell.length_a   1.000
_cell.length_b   1.000
_cell.length_c   1.000
_cell.angle_alpha   90.00
_cell.angle_beta   90.00
_cell.angle_gamma   90.00
#
_symmetry.space_group_name_H-M   'P 1'
#
loop_
_entity.id
_entity.type
_entity.pdbx_description
1 polymer ?
#
loop_
_entity_poly.entity_id
_entity_poly.type
_entity_poly.pdbx_seq_one_letter_code
_entity_poly.pdbx_strand_id
1 'polypeptide(L)'
;PNPFPTPGPSAGPLSAHGRPAALGTLVAQGSGQPYRFTPDDLVWTARFLVGETGGRRAGAEQAAVVWAMFNRYALLTRTLYPSFHAFLRAYSTPLQHVLRNWQAARRAQRRPDFVPTGDTYPRPAPPGIPRGQLGRYRTLQQRPWQHLPAAARTLAARALTGALPNPIGNATEFGSTRQYFHDRYDRYPSPAEWQAYTERFAARKDWQWIGPVPGLDQDGNTFFVQRRLAFLAPGAVRVLPP
;
A
#
# COMPACT_ATOMS: atom_id res chain seq x y z
N PRO A 1 -5.85 -22.98 -10.81
CA PRO A 1 -5.53 -22.10 -11.98
C PRO A 1 -6.84 -21.60 -12.60
N ASN A 2 -7.31 -20.43 -12.18
CA ASN A 2 -8.45 -19.76 -12.81
C ASN A 2 -7.92 -18.69 -13.77
N PRO A 3 -8.41 -18.62 -15.01
CA PRO A 3 -8.04 -17.55 -15.93
C PRO A 3 -8.70 -16.27 -15.42
N PHE A 4 -7.90 -15.28 -15.03
CA PHE A 4 -8.42 -13.98 -14.68
C PHE A 4 -8.95 -13.31 -15.95
N PRO A 5 -10.20 -12.79 -15.97
CA PRO A 5 -10.60 -11.87 -17.02
C PRO A 5 -9.74 -10.61 -16.91
N THR A 6 -8.95 -10.34 -17.95
CA THR A 6 -8.30 -9.04 -18.16
C THR A 6 -9.37 -7.96 -18.16
N PRO A 7 -9.34 -7.00 -17.23
CA PRO A 7 -10.15 -5.79 -17.37
C PRO A 7 -9.69 -5.08 -18.65
N GLY A 8 -10.64 -4.65 -19.48
CA GLY A 8 -10.33 -3.77 -20.61
C GLY A 8 -9.59 -2.50 -20.18
N PRO A 9 -8.89 -1.82 -21.10
CA PRO A 9 -8.05 -0.67 -20.77
C PRO A 9 -8.88 0.39 -20.06
N SER A 10 -8.58 0.61 -18.78
CA SER A 10 -9.12 1.72 -18.01
C SER A 10 -8.55 3.00 -18.63
N ALA A 11 -9.38 3.88 -19.15
CA ALA A 11 -8.94 5.15 -19.71
C ALA A 11 -8.08 5.90 -18.66
N GLY A 12 -6.77 5.92 -18.89
CA GLY A 12 -5.80 6.53 -18.00
C GLY A 12 -5.94 8.05 -17.98
N PRO A 13 -5.29 8.74 -17.04
CA PRO A 13 -5.27 10.21 -17.01
C PRO A 13 -4.64 10.75 -18.29
N LEU A 14 -5.45 11.45 -19.08
CA LEU A 14 -5.02 12.21 -20.24
C LEU A 14 -4.50 13.59 -19.78
N SER A 15 -3.34 14.01 -20.26
CA SER A 15 -2.88 15.40 -20.21
C SER A 15 -3.84 16.29 -21.01
N ALA A 16 -3.72 17.61 -20.85
CA ALA A 16 -4.50 18.63 -21.57
C ALA A 16 -4.49 18.51 -23.13
N HIS A 17 -3.67 17.61 -23.68
CA HIS A 17 -3.54 17.33 -25.12
C HIS A 17 -3.87 15.87 -25.50
N GLY A 18 -4.61 15.13 -24.66
CA GLY A 18 -5.01 13.76 -24.98
C GLY A 18 -3.88 12.72 -24.96
N ARG A 19 -2.67 13.09 -24.54
CA ARG A 19 -1.56 12.13 -24.32
C ARG A 19 -1.53 11.70 -22.85
N PRO A 20 -1.25 10.43 -22.52
CA PRO A 20 -0.99 10.03 -21.14
C PRO A 20 0.13 10.89 -20.55
N ALA A 21 -0.05 11.38 -19.32
CA ALA A 21 1.03 12.08 -18.63
C ALA A 21 2.28 11.20 -18.62
N ALA A 22 3.43 11.76 -19.02
CA ALA A 22 4.68 11.01 -18.98
C ALA A 22 5.01 10.67 -17.52
N LEU A 23 5.15 9.37 -17.22
CA LEU A 23 5.45 8.87 -15.88
C LEU A 23 6.92 8.47 -15.79
N GLY A 24 7.45 8.56 -14.58
CA GLY A 24 8.83 8.27 -14.27
C GLY A 24 9.18 6.78 -14.29
N THR A 25 10.44 6.53 -13.94
CA THR A 25 11.01 5.19 -13.86
C THR A 25 11.48 4.90 -12.44
N LEU A 26 10.95 3.84 -11.83
CA LEU A 26 11.38 3.33 -10.54
C LEU A 26 12.69 2.55 -10.73
N VAL A 27 13.74 2.99 -10.03
CA VAL A 27 15.05 2.35 -9.99
C VAL A 27 15.38 1.94 -8.57
N ALA A 28 16.12 0.85 -8.40
CA ALA A 28 16.54 0.39 -7.10
C ALA A 28 17.95 -0.22 -7.14
N GLN A 29 18.82 0.26 -6.24
CA GLN A 29 20.20 -0.18 -6.09
C GLN A 29 20.25 -1.66 -5.73
N GLY A 30 21.11 -2.42 -6.43
CA GLY A 30 21.31 -3.85 -6.16
C GLY A 30 20.13 -4.75 -6.55
N SER A 31 19.11 -4.21 -7.22
CA SER A 31 18.00 -4.98 -7.79
C SER A 31 17.96 -4.83 -9.32
N GLY A 32 17.17 -5.66 -10.00
CA GLY A 32 17.16 -5.82 -11.46
C GLY A 32 16.78 -4.57 -12.28
N GLN A 33 16.47 -4.81 -13.57
CA GLN A 33 16.17 -3.78 -14.59
C GLN A 33 15.26 -2.65 -14.08
N PRO A 34 15.38 -1.39 -14.52
CA PRO A 34 14.44 -0.32 -14.15
C PRO A 34 12.96 -0.67 -14.43
N TYR A 35 12.01 -0.08 -13.70
CA TYR A 35 10.56 -0.25 -13.95
C TYR A 35 9.93 1.07 -14.39
N ARG A 36 9.44 1.12 -15.62
CA ARG A 36 8.70 2.29 -16.12
C ARG A 36 7.25 2.21 -15.65
N PHE A 37 6.77 3.26 -14.98
CA PHE A 37 5.38 3.32 -14.54
C PHE A 37 4.41 3.43 -15.72
N THR A 38 3.23 2.83 -15.56
CA THR A 38 2.15 2.86 -16.55
C THR A 38 0.96 3.72 -16.07
N PRO A 39 0.04 4.12 -16.97
CA PRO A 39 -1.19 4.81 -16.57
C PRO A 39 -2.02 4.04 -15.54
N ASP A 40 -2.01 2.70 -15.57
CA ASP A 40 -2.69 1.88 -14.58
C ASP A 40 -2.04 2.01 -13.20
N ASP A 41 -0.71 2.09 -13.11
CA ASP A 41 -0.02 2.34 -11.84
C ASP A 41 -0.48 3.65 -11.20
N LEU A 42 -0.71 4.69 -12.01
CA LEU A 42 -1.19 5.97 -11.52
C LEU A 42 -2.62 5.87 -10.95
N VAL A 43 -3.54 5.24 -11.68
CA VAL A 43 -4.93 5.06 -11.21
C VAL A 43 -4.98 4.21 -9.95
N TRP A 44 -4.26 3.09 -9.92
CA TRP A 44 -4.25 2.18 -8.77
C TRP A 44 -3.53 2.76 -7.56
N THR A 45 -2.51 3.59 -7.74
CA THR A 45 -1.88 4.33 -6.63
C THR A 45 -2.85 5.33 -6.01
N ALA A 46 -3.64 6.06 -6.81
CA ALA A 46 -4.66 6.94 -6.27
C ALA A 46 -5.77 6.17 -5.54
N ARG A 47 -6.22 5.03 -6.08
CA ARG A 47 -7.19 4.16 -5.38
C ARG A 47 -6.62 3.61 -4.08
N PHE A 48 -5.34 3.23 -4.05
CA PHE A 48 -4.64 2.80 -2.85
C PHE A 48 -4.68 3.89 -1.77
N LEU A 49 -4.31 5.13 -2.12
CA LEU A 49 -4.36 6.27 -1.20
C LEU A 49 -5.76 6.52 -0.63
N VAL A 50 -6.80 6.41 -1.46
CA VAL A 50 -8.20 6.51 -1.01
C VAL A 50 -8.58 5.37 -0.07
N GLY A 51 -8.16 4.14 -0.39
CA GLY A 51 -8.46 2.96 0.41
C GLY A 51 -7.80 3.00 1.80
N GLU A 52 -6.54 3.42 1.87
CA GLU A 52 -5.76 3.43 3.11
C GLU A 52 -6.05 4.65 3.99
N THR A 53 -6.31 5.83 3.40
CA THR A 53 -6.39 7.10 4.17
C THR A 53 -7.66 7.91 3.92
N GLY A 54 -8.61 7.36 3.16
CA GLY A 54 -9.80 8.08 2.71
C GLY A 54 -9.53 9.14 1.64
N GLY A 55 -8.27 9.35 1.24
CA GLY A 55 -7.87 10.23 0.13
C GLY A 55 -8.11 11.73 0.38
N ARG A 56 -8.30 12.14 1.63
CA ARG A 56 -8.66 13.53 2.00
C ARG A 56 -7.44 14.42 2.24
N ARG A 57 -6.24 13.84 2.40
CA ARG A 57 -5.00 14.55 2.72
C ARG A 57 -3.90 14.14 1.75
N ALA A 58 -3.07 15.11 1.37
CA ALA A 58 -1.83 14.90 0.64
C ALA A 58 -0.68 15.48 1.48
N GLY A 59 -0.26 14.72 2.49
CA GLY A 59 0.79 15.11 3.43
C GLY A 59 1.95 14.13 3.47
N ALA A 60 2.90 14.39 4.37
CA ALA A 60 4.10 13.58 4.55
C ALA A 60 3.79 12.13 4.96
N GLU A 61 2.72 11.89 5.71
CA GLU A 61 2.25 10.55 6.08
C GLU A 61 1.86 9.70 4.85
N GLN A 62 1.04 10.27 3.96
CA GLN A 62 0.62 9.56 2.75
C GLN A 62 1.81 9.36 1.80
N ALA A 63 2.74 10.33 1.77
CA ALA A 63 3.99 10.20 1.03
C ALA A 63 4.85 9.05 1.55
N ALA A 64 4.99 8.94 2.88
CA ALA A 64 5.69 7.86 3.54
C ALA A 64 5.09 6.49 3.18
N VAL A 65 3.77 6.36 3.22
CA VAL A 65 3.08 5.12 2.85
C VAL A 65 3.33 4.74 1.37
N VAL A 66 3.28 5.70 0.45
CA VAL A 66 3.59 5.44 -0.97
C VAL A 66 5.05 5.02 -1.16
N TRP A 67 5.99 5.69 -0.49
CA TRP A 67 7.40 5.32 -0.54
C TRP A 67 7.65 3.92 0.04
N ALA A 68 6.95 3.52 1.09
CA ALA A 68 7.06 2.17 1.62
C ALA A 68 6.60 1.13 0.59
N MET A 69 5.58 1.46 -0.21
CA MET A 69 5.12 0.62 -1.32
C MET A 69 6.12 0.57 -2.47
N PHE A 70 6.75 1.68 -2.84
CA PHE A 70 7.83 1.68 -3.83
C PHE A 70 9.02 0.83 -3.39
N ASN A 71 9.47 1.00 -2.14
CA ASN A 71 10.57 0.24 -1.58
C ASN A 71 10.26 -1.26 -1.56
N ARG A 72 9.08 -1.64 -1.06
CA ARG A 72 8.63 -3.04 -1.03
C ARG A 72 8.50 -3.63 -2.43
N TYR A 73 7.96 -2.89 -3.38
CA TYR A 73 7.83 -3.36 -4.75
C TYR A 73 9.21 -3.63 -5.35
N ALA A 74 10.06 -2.60 -5.39
CA ALA A 74 11.35 -2.65 -6.06
C ALA A 74 12.32 -3.67 -5.43
N LEU A 75 12.38 -3.72 -4.09
CA LEU A 75 13.39 -4.52 -3.39
C LEU A 75 12.93 -5.96 -3.10
N LEU A 76 11.62 -6.21 -2.96
CA LEU A 76 11.13 -7.46 -2.35
C LEU A 76 10.15 -8.26 -3.20
N THR A 77 9.37 -7.62 -4.07
CA THR A 77 8.18 -8.29 -4.62
C THR A 77 8.03 -8.19 -6.13
N ARG A 78 8.91 -7.43 -6.81
CA ARG A 78 8.86 -7.24 -8.25
C ARG A 78 8.94 -8.53 -9.07
N THR A 79 9.69 -9.53 -8.62
CA THR A 79 9.75 -10.83 -9.31
C THR A 79 8.43 -11.61 -9.23
N LEU A 80 7.57 -11.28 -8.26
CA LEU A 80 6.27 -11.91 -8.04
C LEU A 80 5.12 -11.13 -8.68
N TYR A 81 5.31 -9.84 -8.92
CA TYR A 81 4.29 -8.95 -9.49
C TYR A 81 4.89 -8.19 -10.67
N PRO A 82 4.44 -8.44 -11.91
CA PRO A 82 5.04 -7.85 -13.10
C PRO A 82 4.81 -6.33 -13.23
N SER A 83 3.85 -5.78 -12.48
CA SER A 83 3.53 -4.36 -12.45
C SER A 83 3.32 -3.86 -11.02
N PHE A 84 3.53 -2.55 -10.82
CA PHE A 84 3.34 -1.93 -9.52
C PHE A 84 1.86 -1.99 -9.09
N HIS A 85 0.91 -1.74 -9.99
CA HIS A 85 -0.50 -1.88 -9.68
C HIS A 85 -0.91 -3.32 -9.34
N ALA A 86 -0.31 -4.35 -9.97
CA ALA A 86 -0.59 -5.74 -9.60
C ALA A 86 -0.15 -6.01 -8.17
N PHE A 87 1.01 -5.49 -7.78
CA PHE A 87 1.48 -5.53 -6.39
C PHE A 87 0.52 -4.79 -5.44
N LEU A 88 0.11 -3.56 -5.74
CA LEU A 88 -0.82 -2.80 -4.88
C LEU A 88 -2.14 -3.54 -4.66
N ARG A 89 -2.72 -4.11 -5.72
CA ARG A 89 -3.98 -4.90 -5.64
C ARG A 89 -3.83 -6.18 -4.84
N ALA A 90 -2.65 -6.76 -4.83
CA ALA A 90 -2.34 -7.94 -4.04
C ALA A 90 -2.14 -7.59 -2.56
N TYR A 91 -1.45 -6.48 -2.28
CA TYR A 91 -1.04 -6.07 -0.94
C TYR A 91 -2.15 -5.38 -0.14
N SER A 92 -2.80 -4.37 -0.72
CA SER A 92 -3.76 -3.50 -0.02
C SER A 92 -5.14 -4.16 0.09
N THR A 93 -5.63 -4.28 1.32
CA THR A 93 -6.96 -4.87 1.62
C THR A 93 -8.10 -4.16 0.86
N PRO A 94 -8.18 -2.81 0.83
CA PRO A 94 -9.13 -2.07 0.00
C PRO A 94 -9.08 -2.39 -1.51
N LEU A 95 -7.92 -2.81 -2.03
CA LEU A 95 -7.74 -3.07 -3.47
C LEU A 95 -7.83 -4.54 -3.85
N GLN A 96 -7.93 -5.43 -2.86
CA GLN A 96 -8.21 -6.84 -3.09
C GLN A 96 -9.64 -6.99 -3.61
N HIS A 97 -9.79 -7.65 -4.77
CA HIS A 97 -11.10 -7.98 -5.33
C HIS A 97 -11.89 -8.89 -4.39
N VAL A 98 -11.19 -9.88 -3.84
CA VAL A 98 -11.64 -10.79 -2.80
C VAL A 98 -10.55 -10.78 -1.74
N LEU A 99 -10.95 -10.65 -0.47
CA LEU A 99 -10.00 -10.72 0.63
C LEU A 99 -9.15 -11.99 0.52
N ARG A 100 -7.86 -11.90 0.82
CA ARG A 100 -6.97 -13.08 0.78
C ARG A 100 -6.96 -13.85 2.10
N ASN A 101 -7.18 -13.15 3.21
CA ASN A 101 -7.15 -13.72 4.55
C ASN A 101 -8.57 -14.01 5.04
N TRP A 102 -8.86 -15.28 5.34
CA TRP A 102 -10.16 -15.70 5.87
C TRP A 102 -10.52 -15.01 7.19
N GLN A 103 -9.53 -14.64 8.02
CA GLN A 103 -9.78 -13.91 9.26
C GLN A 103 -10.28 -12.48 8.97
N ALA A 104 -9.74 -11.84 7.93
CA ALA A 104 -10.20 -10.54 7.48
C ALA A 104 -11.63 -10.65 6.92
N ALA A 105 -11.91 -11.67 6.10
CA ALA A 105 -13.26 -11.93 5.61
C ALA A 105 -14.26 -12.23 6.74
N ARG A 106 -13.86 -13.00 7.75
CA ARG A 106 -14.68 -13.28 8.93
C ARG A 106 -15.04 -12.02 9.74
N ARG A 107 -14.16 -11.02 9.78
CA ARG A 107 -14.47 -9.71 10.35
C ARG A 107 -15.37 -8.90 9.42
N ALA A 108 -15.07 -8.90 8.12
CA ALA A 108 -15.79 -8.13 7.11
C ALA A 108 -17.23 -8.59 6.90
N GLN A 109 -17.52 -9.89 6.93
CA GLN A 109 -18.87 -10.44 6.74
C GLN A 109 -19.89 -9.96 7.78
N ARG A 110 -19.44 -9.43 8.92
CA ARG A 110 -20.31 -8.83 9.94
C ARG A 110 -20.80 -7.43 9.54
N ARG A 111 -20.29 -6.87 8.44
CA ARG A 111 -20.66 -5.56 7.94
C ARG A 111 -21.82 -5.71 6.94
N PRO A 112 -22.81 -4.80 6.96
CA PRO A 112 -23.97 -4.89 6.08
C PRO A 112 -23.60 -4.73 4.60
N ASP A 113 -22.47 -4.09 4.29
CA ASP A 113 -22.01 -3.88 2.91
C ASP A 113 -21.09 -5.01 2.40
N PHE A 114 -20.97 -6.15 3.09
CA PHE A 114 -20.16 -7.27 2.60
C PHE A 114 -20.82 -7.96 1.40
N VAL A 115 -20.04 -8.15 0.33
CA VAL A 115 -20.50 -8.81 -0.89
C VAL A 115 -19.76 -10.14 -1.07
N PRO A 116 -20.43 -11.29 -0.86
CA PRO A 116 -19.83 -12.61 -1.05
C PRO A 116 -19.67 -12.94 -2.55
N THR A 117 -18.77 -13.87 -2.87
CA THR A 117 -18.57 -14.38 -4.25
C THR A 117 -19.27 -15.71 -4.51
N GLY A 118 -19.93 -16.30 -3.51
CA GLY A 118 -20.51 -17.64 -3.57
C GLY A 118 -19.55 -18.76 -3.13
N ASP A 119 -18.25 -18.49 -3.12
CA ASP A 119 -17.22 -19.44 -2.65
C ASP A 119 -16.95 -19.30 -1.15
N THR A 120 -16.33 -20.33 -0.56
CA THR A 120 -15.79 -20.30 0.81
C THR A 120 -14.28 -20.53 0.83
N TYR A 121 -13.62 -20.15 1.93
CA TYR A 121 -12.19 -20.44 2.08
C TYR A 121 -11.95 -21.92 2.38
N PRO A 122 -10.92 -22.54 1.77
CA PRO A 122 -10.53 -23.89 2.11
C PRO A 122 -9.82 -23.93 3.49
N ARG A 123 -9.54 -25.15 3.98
CA ARG A 123 -8.67 -25.35 5.14
C ARG A 123 -7.36 -24.55 4.96
N PRO A 124 -6.82 -23.93 6.02
CA PRO A 124 -7.17 -24.10 7.43
C PRO A 124 -8.29 -23.18 7.96
N ALA A 125 -9.03 -22.48 7.09
CA ALA A 125 -10.15 -21.67 7.56
C ALA A 125 -11.25 -22.56 8.19
N PRO A 126 -11.96 -22.07 9.23
CA PRO A 126 -13.21 -22.69 9.66
C PRO A 126 -14.19 -22.86 8.48
N PRO A 127 -14.97 -23.96 8.42
CA PRO A 127 -15.95 -24.17 7.36
C PRO A 127 -16.95 -23.02 7.24
N GLY A 128 -17.39 -22.74 6.00
CA GLY A 128 -18.48 -21.80 5.74
C GLY A 128 -18.09 -20.32 5.74
N ILE A 129 -16.82 -19.96 5.93
CA ILE A 129 -16.41 -18.55 5.82
C ILE A 129 -16.47 -18.12 4.34
N PRO A 130 -17.37 -17.19 3.96
CA PRO A 130 -17.52 -16.76 2.59
C PRO A 130 -16.32 -15.94 2.14
N ARG A 131 -15.93 -16.16 0.90
CA ARG A 131 -15.03 -15.27 0.17
C ARG A 131 -15.83 -14.06 -0.28
N GLY A 132 -15.23 -12.88 -0.16
CA GLY A 132 -15.89 -11.64 -0.52
C GLY A 132 -15.08 -10.41 -0.13
N GLN A 133 -15.71 -9.26 -0.30
CA GLN A 133 -15.14 -7.96 0.00
C GLN A 133 -16.27 -6.97 0.31
N LEU A 134 -15.96 -5.89 1.02
CA LEU A 134 -16.90 -4.80 1.26
C LEU A 134 -17.24 -4.06 -0.05
N GLY A 135 -18.53 -3.83 -0.28
CA GLY A 135 -19.08 -3.22 -1.50
C GLY A 135 -18.46 -1.86 -1.78
N ARG A 136 -18.27 -1.03 -0.75
CA ARG A 136 -17.59 0.28 -0.90
C ARG A 136 -16.20 0.19 -1.53
N TYR A 137 -15.45 -0.88 -1.25
CA TYR A 137 -14.13 -1.09 -1.84
C TYR A 137 -14.23 -1.60 -3.27
N ARG A 138 -15.24 -2.41 -3.59
CA ARG A 138 -15.54 -2.76 -4.99
C ARG A 138 -15.89 -1.51 -5.82
N THR A 139 -16.72 -0.62 -5.27
CA THR A 139 -17.03 0.68 -5.88
C THR A 139 -15.79 1.54 -6.07
N LEU A 140 -14.88 1.59 -5.07
CA LEU A 140 -13.60 2.30 -5.20
C LEU A 140 -12.73 1.75 -6.34
N GLN A 141 -12.64 0.42 -6.46
CA GLN A 141 -11.85 -0.25 -7.51
C GLN A 141 -12.38 0.03 -8.93
N GLN A 142 -13.67 0.34 -9.07
CA GLN A 142 -14.30 0.71 -10.33
C GLN A 142 -14.35 2.22 -10.58
N ARG A 143 -14.05 3.03 -9.55
CA ARG A 143 -14.18 4.49 -9.63
C ARG A 143 -13.25 5.05 -10.73
N PRO A 144 -13.78 5.77 -11.73
CA PRO A 144 -12.97 6.41 -12.76
C PRO A 144 -11.99 7.42 -12.17
N TRP A 145 -10.85 7.65 -12.85
CA TRP A 145 -9.80 8.56 -12.39
C TRP A 145 -10.38 9.91 -11.97
N GLN A 146 -11.16 10.56 -12.83
CA GLN A 146 -11.76 11.87 -12.60
C GLN A 146 -12.66 11.97 -11.36
N HIS A 147 -13.18 10.84 -10.86
CA HIS A 147 -14.02 10.79 -9.66
C HIS A 147 -13.22 10.44 -8.39
N LEU A 148 -11.92 10.17 -8.50
CA LEU A 148 -11.05 10.03 -7.33
C LEU A 148 -10.79 11.40 -6.69
N PRO A 149 -10.68 11.48 -5.35
CA PRO A 149 -10.34 12.72 -4.65
C PRO A 149 -9.10 13.40 -5.24
N ALA A 150 -9.18 14.72 -5.43
CA ALA A 150 -8.11 15.50 -6.04
C ALA A 150 -6.77 15.34 -5.30
N ALA A 151 -6.78 15.32 -3.96
CA ALA A 151 -5.59 15.12 -3.16
C ALA A 151 -4.90 13.77 -3.46
N ALA A 152 -5.66 12.67 -3.57
CA ALA A 152 -5.12 11.36 -3.91
C ALA A 152 -4.56 11.33 -5.34
N ARG A 153 -5.25 11.97 -6.30
CA ARG A 153 -4.78 12.10 -7.69
C ARG A 153 -3.46 12.86 -7.79
N THR A 154 -3.39 14.03 -7.15
CA THR A 154 -2.20 14.88 -7.15
C THR A 154 -1.02 14.17 -6.50
N LEU A 155 -1.23 13.52 -5.35
CA LEU A 155 -0.15 12.81 -4.67
C LEU A 155 0.35 11.62 -5.48
N ALA A 156 -0.55 10.82 -6.07
CA ALA A 156 -0.16 9.71 -6.94
C ALA A 156 0.63 10.21 -8.17
N ALA A 157 0.19 11.30 -8.80
CA ALA A 157 0.91 11.89 -9.93
C ALA A 157 2.32 12.34 -9.52
N ARG A 158 2.44 13.11 -8.43
CA ARG A 158 3.75 13.54 -7.90
C ARG A 158 4.66 12.35 -7.56
N ALA A 159 4.11 11.29 -6.98
CA ALA A 159 4.87 10.10 -6.63
C ALA A 159 5.45 9.42 -7.88
N LEU A 160 4.61 9.20 -8.89
CA LEU A 160 5.00 8.44 -10.08
C LEU A 160 5.80 9.27 -11.09
N THR A 161 5.88 10.59 -10.94
CA THR A 161 6.77 11.46 -11.73
C THR A 161 8.09 11.77 -11.02
N GLY A 162 8.30 11.30 -9.79
CA GLY A 162 9.50 11.58 -9.00
C GLY A 162 9.48 12.93 -8.26
N ALA A 163 8.38 13.67 -8.30
CA ALA A 163 8.20 14.96 -7.62
C ALA A 163 7.76 14.85 -6.14
N LEU A 164 7.77 13.64 -5.58
CA LEU A 164 7.40 13.37 -4.19
C LEU A 164 8.64 13.02 -3.35
N PRO A 165 9.02 13.86 -2.37
CA PRO A 165 10.14 13.55 -1.46
C PRO A 165 9.92 12.24 -0.69
N ASN A 166 11.01 11.53 -0.38
CA ASN A 166 10.99 10.31 0.44
C ASN A 166 11.32 10.62 1.90
N PRO A 167 10.33 10.63 2.82
CA PRO A 167 10.59 10.95 4.22
C PRO A 167 11.05 9.75 5.06
N ILE A 168 11.03 8.52 4.53
CA ILE A 168 11.24 7.29 5.33
C ILE A 168 12.43 6.44 4.88
N GLY A 169 13.24 6.97 3.96
CA GLY A 169 14.39 6.25 3.41
C GLY A 169 13.98 4.89 2.80
N ASN A 170 14.58 3.81 3.30
CA ASN A 170 14.42 2.46 2.76
C ASN A 170 13.37 1.61 3.49
N ALA A 171 12.51 2.20 4.34
CA ALA A 171 11.46 1.43 5.01
C ALA A 171 10.53 0.73 3.98
N THR A 172 10.29 -0.56 4.19
CA THR A 172 9.53 -1.45 3.29
C THR A 172 8.23 -1.97 3.91
N GLU A 173 8.04 -1.67 5.19
CA GLU A 173 6.94 -2.14 6.02
C GLU A 173 6.39 -0.95 6.83
N PHE A 174 5.11 -0.99 7.13
CA PHE A 174 4.49 -0.02 8.05
C PHE A 174 3.30 -0.63 8.78
N GLY A 175 2.92 -0.03 9.90
CA GLY A 175 1.70 -0.34 10.64
C GLY A 175 1.60 0.47 11.94
N SER A 176 0.39 0.59 12.49
CA SER A 176 0.19 1.27 13.77
C SER A 176 0.49 0.33 14.94
N THR A 177 1.74 0.35 15.43
CA THR A 177 2.10 -0.41 16.64
C THR A 177 1.38 0.11 17.87
N ARG A 178 0.96 1.38 17.88
CA ARG A 178 0.09 1.97 18.90
C ARG A 178 -1.28 1.28 18.92
N GLN A 179 -1.91 1.06 17.76
CA GLN A 179 -3.14 0.28 17.69
C GLN A 179 -2.92 -1.18 18.09
N TYR A 180 -1.81 -1.80 17.66
CA TYR A 180 -1.52 -3.19 18.05
C TYR A 180 -1.28 -3.35 19.55
N PHE A 181 -0.75 -2.32 20.21
CA PHE A 181 -0.67 -2.27 21.67
C PHE A 181 -2.07 -2.18 22.27
N HIS A 182 -2.89 -1.24 21.80
CA HIS A 182 -4.27 -1.08 22.27
C HIS A 182 -5.08 -2.37 22.12
N ASP A 183 -5.05 -3.01 20.96
CA ASP A 183 -5.77 -4.27 20.71
C ASP A 183 -5.33 -5.41 21.64
N ARG A 184 -4.11 -5.33 22.19
CA ARG A 184 -3.55 -6.35 23.09
C ARG A 184 -3.80 -6.05 24.56
N TYR A 185 -3.78 -4.79 24.96
CA TYR A 185 -3.79 -4.37 26.38
C TYR A 185 -5.03 -3.55 26.75
N ASP A 186 -5.94 -3.32 25.81
CA ASP A 186 -7.19 -2.55 25.96
C ASP A 186 -6.98 -1.14 26.51
N ARG A 187 -5.82 -0.53 26.20
CA ARG A 187 -5.48 0.86 26.52
C ARG A 187 -4.44 1.40 25.57
N TYR A 188 -4.36 2.72 25.43
CA TYR A 188 -3.26 3.34 24.68
C TYR A 188 -1.95 3.35 25.50
N PRO A 189 -0.79 3.17 24.85
CA PRO A 189 0.50 3.22 25.51
C PRO A 189 0.92 4.66 25.83
N SER A 190 1.76 4.84 26.86
CA SER A 190 2.58 6.05 27.00
C SER A 190 3.66 6.11 25.89
N PRO A 191 4.33 7.25 25.67
CA PRO A 191 5.40 7.35 24.66
C PRO A 191 6.51 6.32 24.83
N ALA A 192 6.98 6.09 26.07
CA ALA A 192 8.02 5.12 26.37
C ALA A 192 7.55 3.67 26.15
N GLU A 193 6.29 3.36 26.51
CA GLU A 193 5.70 2.05 26.27
C GLU A 193 5.53 1.76 24.78
N TRP A 194 5.11 2.77 24.01
CA TRP A 194 4.96 2.65 22.56
C TRP A 194 6.30 2.39 21.89
N GLN A 195 7.35 3.13 22.26
CA GLN A 195 8.70 2.90 21.74
C GLN A 195 9.18 1.47 22.05
N ALA A 196 9.15 1.05 23.31
CA ALA A 196 9.58 -0.29 23.72
C ALA A 196 8.74 -1.40 23.07
N TYR A 197 7.44 -1.17 22.87
CA TYR A 197 6.58 -2.12 22.14
C TYR A 197 6.94 -2.17 20.65
N THR A 198 7.19 -1.04 20.03
CA THR A 198 7.58 -0.89 18.62
C THR A 198 8.89 -1.61 18.31
N GLU A 199 9.91 -1.41 19.12
CA GLU A 199 11.22 -2.08 18.97
C GLU A 199 11.09 -3.59 19.13
N ARG A 200 10.37 -4.07 20.15
CA ARG A 200 10.10 -5.52 20.33
C ARG A 200 9.26 -6.10 19.21
N PHE A 201 8.31 -5.34 18.67
CA PHE A 201 7.51 -5.76 17.52
C PHE A 201 8.40 -5.92 16.28
N ALA A 202 9.26 -4.93 16.01
CA ALA A 202 10.21 -4.97 14.90
C ALA A 202 11.16 -6.17 15.03
N ALA A 203 11.77 -6.38 16.21
CA ALA A 203 12.69 -7.49 16.46
C ALA A 203 12.04 -8.86 16.20
N ARG A 204 10.78 -9.06 16.63
CA ARG A 204 10.03 -10.32 16.38
C ARG A 204 9.72 -10.58 14.91
N LYS A 205 9.75 -9.55 14.07
CA LYS A 205 9.50 -9.64 12.62
C LYS A 205 10.79 -9.68 11.80
N ASP A 206 11.95 -9.67 12.45
CA ASP A 206 13.25 -9.43 11.83
C ASP A 206 13.28 -8.13 11.02
N TRP A 207 12.66 -7.10 11.59
CA TRP A 207 12.65 -5.74 11.06
C TRP A 207 13.40 -4.81 12.00
N GLN A 208 13.78 -3.65 11.48
CA GLN A 208 14.32 -2.54 12.23
C GLN A 208 13.38 -1.35 12.10
N TRP A 209 12.97 -0.78 13.22
CA TRP A 209 12.26 0.51 13.24
C TRP A 209 13.21 1.61 12.76
N ILE A 210 12.75 2.48 11.87
CA ILE A 210 13.57 3.59 11.35
C ILE A 210 13.77 4.72 12.36
N GLY A 211 13.18 4.61 13.55
CA GLY A 211 13.19 5.64 14.57
C GLY A 211 12.17 6.76 14.29
N PRO A 212 12.16 7.79 15.16
CA PRO A 212 11.37 9.00 14.96
C PRO A 212 11.79 9.77 13.71
N VAL A 213 10.81 10.28 12.95
CA VAL A 213 11.02 11.11 11.76
C VAL A 213 10.32 12.45 11.97
N PRO A 214 11.05 13.58 11.95
CA PRO A 214 10.45 14.91 12.12
C PRO A 214 9.32 15.17 11.12
N GLY A 215 8.17 15.66 11.61
CA GLY A 215 7.02 16.00 10.78
C GLY A 215 6.17 14.81 10.32
N LEU A 216 6.44 13.58 10.80
CA LEU A 216 5.56 12.43 10.60
C LEU A 216 4.87 12.02 11.90
N ASP A 217 3.54 11.85 11.85
CA ASP A 217 2.79 11.15 12.89
C ASP A 217 3.04 9.63 12.77
N GLN A 218 3.95 9.12 13.59
CA GLN A 218 4.28 7.70 13.63
C GLN A 218 3.43 6.89 14.62
N ASP A 219 2.54 7.54 15.39
CA ASP A 219 1.50 6.87 16.17
C ASP A 219 0.44 6.28 15.23
N GLY A 220 0.12 7.02 14.16
CA GLY A 220 -0.73 6.58 13.06
C GLY A 220 -0.09 5.47 12.23
N ASN A 221 1.13 5.66 11.74
CA ASN A 221 1.89 4.64 11.01
C ASN A 221 3.36 4.64 11.40
N THR A 222 3.81 3.55 12.01
CA THR A 222 5.21 3.32 12.31
C THR A 222 5.86 2.57 11.15
N PHE A 223 7.08 2.94 10.77
CA PHE A 223 7.76 2.45 9.56
C PHE A 223 8.97 1.59 9.89
N PHE A 224 9.17 0.51 9.15
CA PHE A 224 10.24 -0.44 9.39
C PHE A 224 10.94 -0.84 8.09
N VAL A 225 12.23 -1.14 8.20
CA VAL A 225 13.02 -1.76 7.15
C VAL A 225 13.26 -3.23 7.51
N GLN A 226 13.16 -4.15 6.54
CA GLN A 226 13.59 -5.53 6.79
C GLN A 226 15.09 -5.56 7.10
N ARG A 227 15.52 -6.30 8.12
CA ARG A 227 16.92 -6.23 8.60
C ARG A 227 17.94 -6.55 7.50
N ARG A 228 17.61 -7.50 6.63
CA ARG A 228 18.40 -7.84 5.42
C ARG A 228 18.53 -6.72 4.38
N LEU A 229 17.83 -5.60 4.52
CA LEU A 229 17.92 -4.43 3.65
C LEU A 229 18.49 -3.20 4.38
N ALA A 230 18.72 -3.29 5.70
CA ALA A 230 19.15 -2.15 6.51
C ALA A 230 20.56 -1.65 6.15
N PHE A 231 21.36 -2.47 5.48
CA PHE A 231 22.70 -2.09 4.99
C PHE A 231 22.66 -1.17 3.77
N LEU A 232 21.51 -1.05 3.08
CA LEU A 232 21.40 -0.23 1.89
C LEU A 232 21.49 1.26 2.26
N ALA A 233 22.25 2.02 1.46
CA ALA A 233 22.35 3.46 1.61
C ALA A 233 20.97 4.14 1.46
N PRO A 234 20.71 5.26 2.15
CA PRO A 234 19.48 6.02 1.97
C PRO A 234 19.22 6.36 0.49
N GLY A 235 17.96 6.23 0.05
CA GLY A 235 17.60 6.47 -1.34
C GLY A 235 18.07 5.37 -2.28
N ALA A 236 18.17 4.13 -1.78
CA ALA A 236 18.43 2.95 -2.59
C ALA A 236 17.34 2.77 -3.65
N VAL A 237 16.12 3.23 -3.39
CA VAL A 237 15.01 3.28 -4.36
C VAL A 237 14.72 4.72 -4.71
N ARG A 238 14.55 5.00 -6.01
CA ARG A 238 14.26 6.34 -6.54
C ARG A 238 13.26 6.26 -7.68
N VAL A 239 12.51 7.33 -7.89
CA VAL A 239 11.72 7.54 -9.11
C VAL A 239 12.41 8.62 -9.91
N LEU A 240 12.97 8.23 -11.05
CA LEU A 240 13.54 9.17 -12.01
C LEU A 240 12.40 9.81 -12.82
N PRO A 241 12.47 11.11 -13.13
CA PRO A 241 11.47 11.77 -13.98
C PRO A 241 11.43 11.14 -15.39
N PRO A 242 10.30 11.30 -16.11
CA PRO A 242 10.12 10.80 -17.48
C PRO A 242 11.11 11.35 -18.50
#